data_AF-A0A7S1EY43-F1
#
_entry.id   AF-A0A7S1EY43-F1
#
_cell.length_a   1.000
_cell.length_b   1.000
_cell.length_c   1.000
_cell.angle_alpha   90.00
_cell.angle_beta   90.00
_cell.angle_gamma   90.00
#
_symmetry.space_group_name_H-M   'P 1'
#
loop_
_entity.id
_entity.type
_entity.pdbx_description
1 polymer ?
#
loop_
_entity_poly.entity_id
_entity_poly.type
_entity_poly.pdbx_seq_one_letter_code
_entity_poly.pdbx_strand_id
1 'polypeptide(L)'
;SSVCGSLAPAPIPQRFFMAALDVHPEAVANDDLQQRFELTCREMDDLDDMIKDLHEELGRFAFRRAILADRVGNLKELGGTAFSLGGDALPVSLCSLGDWEHCLDSLGVGKCGVCQQKFPLDVGTIEQHSLVCKGRPANGKKRRERSLPAKPSKDLLS
;
A
#
# COMPACT_ATOMS: atom_id res chain seq x y z
N SER A 1 53.86 50.69 86.89
CA SER A 1 53.52 51.08 85.51
C SER A 1 52.89 49.87 84.87
N SER A 2 51.56 49.72 84.77
CA SER A 2 50.65 50.43 83.84
C SER A 2 51.27 50.41 82.44
N VAL A 3 50.79 49.68 81.43
CA VAL A 3 49.41 49.49 80.92
C VAL A 3 49.36 48.16 80.15
N CYS A 4 48.32 47.33 80.28
CA CYS A 4 47.97 46.34 79.28
C CYS A 4 46.46 46.37 79.09
N GLY A 5 46.03 46.97 77.96
CA GLY A 5 44.63 47.26 77.66
C GLY A 5 43.88 46.00 77.25
N SER A 6 42.75 45.74 77.92
CA SER A 6 41.75 44.79 77.45
C SER A 6 40.84 45.50 76.45
N LEU A 7 40.97 45.13 75.17
CA LEU A 7 40.04 45.54 74.12
C LEU A 7 38.96 44.45 74.00
N ALA A 8 37.74 44.74 74.44
CA ALA A 8 36.61 43.85 74.27
C ALA A 8 36.21 43.74 72.78
N PRO A 9 35.79 42.57 72.28
CA PRO A 9 35.31 42.43 70.91
C PRO A 9 33.96 43.13 70.72
N ALA A 10 33.81 43.85 69.60
CA ALA A 10 32.57 44.51 69.23
C ALA A 10 31.42 43.51 68.99
N PRO A 11 30.15 43.87 69.25
CA PRO A 11 29.02 43.01 68.97
C PRO A 11 28.81 42.87 67.45
N ILE A 12 28.75 41.63 66.99
CA ILE A 12 28.40 41.28 65.61
C ILE A 12 26.93 41.71 65.37
N PRO A 13 26.62 42.54 64.36
CA PRO A 13 25.23 42.84 64.03
C PRO A 13 24.56 41.58 63.49
N GLN A 14 23.70 40.96 64.30
CA GLN A 14 22.78 39.89 63.89
C GLN A 14 21.67 40.46 63.00
N ARG A 15 21.92 40.79 61.73
CA ARG A 15 20.84 41.00 60.73
C ARG A 15 21.28 40.64 59.32
N PHE A 16 21.28 39.35 59.04
CA PHE A 16 21.05 38.82 57.70
C PHE A 16 20.34 37.46 57.87
N PHE A 17 19.04 37.50 58.19
CA PHE A 17 18.20 36.35 57.89
C PHE A 17 17.78 36.50 56.44
N MET A 18 18.24 35.56 55.63
CA MET A 18 17.98 35.44 54.21
C MET A 18 16.48 35.55 53.94
N ALA A 19 16.14 36.35 52.92
CA ALA A 19 14.83 36.37 52.32
C ALA A 19 14.34 34.93 52.12
N ALA A 20 13.09 34.69 52.49
CA ALA A 20 12.37 33.48 52.16
C ALA A 20 12.64 33.16 50.68
N LEU A 21 13.26 32.02 50.42
CA LEU A 21 13.26 31.45 49.09
C LEU A 21 11.81 31.15 48.79
N ASP A 22 11.21 32.00 47.96
CA ASP A 22 10.02 31.68 47.20
C ASP A 22 10.33 30.39 46.45
N VAL A 23 9.91 29.27 47.04
CA VAL A 23 9.75 28.01 46.33
C VAL A 23 8.64 28.26 45.32
N HIS A 24 9.04 28.71 44.14
CA HIS A 24 8.19 28.71 42.97
C HIS A 24 7.81 27.26 42.66
N PRO A 25 6.53 26.96 42.39
CA PRO A 25 6.07 25.59 42.19
C PRO A 25 6.62 25.04 40.86
N GLU A 26 7.66 24.22 40.94
CA GLU A 26 8.16 23.36 39.84
C GLU A 26 7.14 22.29 39.39
N ALA A 27 5.92 22.30 39.94
CA ALA A 27 4.88 21.34 39.60
C ALA A 27 4.22 21.59 38.22
N VAL A 28 4.23 22.83 37.72
CA VAL A 28 3.50 23.19 36.47
C VAL A 28 4.25 22.78 35.20
N ALA A 29 5.57 22.56 35.27
CA ALA A 29 6.40 22.17 34.12
C ALA A 29 6.40 20.65 33.86
N ASN A 30 6.07 19.83 34.86
CA ASN A 30 6.13 18.38 34.74
C ASN A 30 4.92 17.83 33.98
N ASP A 31 3.73 18.36 34.25
CA ASP A 31 2.49 17.88 33.61
C ASP A 31 2.45 18.19 32.11
N ASP A 32 2.89 19.37 31.67
CA ASP A 32 2.99 19.74 30.24
C ASP A 32 4.05 18.91 29.52
N LEU A 33 5.18 18.63 30.17
CA LEU A 33 6.22 17.76 29.59
C LEU A 33 5.74 16.31 29.47
N GLN A 34 5.06 15.80 30.49
CA GLN A 34 4.49 14.46 30.49
C GLN A 34 3.39 14.33 29.44
N GLN A 35 2.53 15.34 29.30
CA GLN A 35 1.51 15.38 28.25
C GLN A 35 2.13 15.34 26.85
N ARG A 36 3.24 16.08 26.62
CA ARG A 36 3.95 16.05 25.33
C ARG A 36 4.58 14.69 25.05
N PHE A 37 5.19 14.08 26.07
CA PHE A 37 5.73 12.74 25.94
C PHE A 37 4.63 11.73 25.55
N GLU A 38 3.49 11.76 26.24
CA GLU A 38 2.35 10.90 25.94
C GLU A 38 1.74 11.15 24.55
N LEU A 39 1.78 12.39 24.06
CA LEU A 39 1.35 12.73 22.71
C LEU A 39 2.32 12.14 21.69
N THR A 40 3.63 12.32 21.88
CA THR A 40 4.66 11.76 20.99
C THR A 40 4.62 10.23 20.97
N CYS A 41 4.38 9.57 22.11
CA CYS A 41 4.19 8.12 22.13
C CYS A 41 3.02 7.68 21.24
N ARG A 42 1.88 8.38 21.33
CA ARG A 42 0.72 8.11 20.45
C ARG A 42 1.03 8.34 18.98
N GLU A 43 1.71 9.42 18.64
CA GLU A 43 2.12 9.70 17.26
C GLU A 43 3.06 8.60 16.72
N MET A 44 3.95 8.07 17.56
CA MET A 44 4.81 6.95 17.18
C MET A 44 4.03 5.66 16.97
N ASP A 45 3.05 5.35 17.83
CA ASP A 45 2.18 4.19 17.68
C ASP A 45 1.36 4.28 16.37
N ASP A 46 0.82 5.47 16.04
CA ASP A 46 0.10 5.72 14.79
C ASP A 46 1.00 5.52 13.56
N LEU A 47 2.26 5.98 13.62
CA LEU A 47 3.24 5.75 12.56
C LEU A 47 3.55 4.26 12.38
N ASP A 48 3.70 3.51 13.47
CA ASP A 48 3.94 2.07 13.42
C ASP A 48 2.76 1.31 12.79
N ASP A 49 1.53 1.70 13.10
CA ASP A 49 0.34 1.12 12.48
C ASP A 49 0.27 1.44 10.98
N MET A 50 0.55 2.67 10.58
CA MET A 50 0.66 3.03 9.16
C MET A 50 1.77 2.24 8.43
N ILE A 51 2.92 2.00 9.07
CA ILE A 51 4.00 1.20 8.49
C ILE A 51 3.56 -0.26 8.32
N LYS A 52 2.84 -0.83 9.29
CA LYS A 52 2.29 -2.19 9.18
C LYS A 52 1.32 -2.29 8.00
N ASP A 53 0.39 -1.33 7.86
CA ASP A 53 -0.55 -1.29 6.74
C ASP A 53 0.17 -1.22 5.38
N LEU A 54 1.21 -0.40 5.27
CA LEU A 54 2.02 -0.30 4.06
C LEU A 54 2.77 -1.60 3.76
N HIS A 55 3.31 -2.28 4.77
CA HIS A 55 3.93 -3.59 4.58
C HIS A 55 2.92 -4.65 4.09
N GLU A 56 1.70 -4.65 4.62
CA GLU A 56 0.64 -5.54 4.14
C GLU A 56 0.25 -5.24 2.69
N GLU A 57 0.19 -3.96 2.31
CA GLU A 57 -0.07 -3.56 0.94
C GLU A 57 1.05 -3.97 -0.03
N LEU A 58 2.31 -3.75 0.36
CA LEU A 58 3.47 -4.23 -0.39
C LEU A 58 3.46 -5.75 -0.54
N GLY A 59 3.06 -6.49 0.51
CA GLY A 59 2.86 -7.94 0.45
C GLY A 59 1.81 -8.35 -0.59
N ARG A 60 0.66 -7.65 -0.62
CA ARG A 60 -0.39 -7.86 -1.63
C ARG A 60 0.10 -7.55 -3.04
N PHE A 61 0.87 -6.48 -3.23
CA PHE A 61 1.47 -6.16 -4.53
C PHE A 61 2.48 -7.23 -4.97
N ALA A 62 3.34 -7.69 -4.07
CA ALA A 62 4.30 -8.74 -4.36
C ALA A 62 3.61 -10.05 -4.75
N PHE A 63 2.55 -10.44 -4.04
CA PHE A 63 1.76 -11.63 -4.34
C PHE A 63 1.08 -11.54 -5.71
N ARG A 64 0.42 -10.41 -6.01
CA ARG A 64 -0.17 -10.16 -7.34
C ARG A 64 0.88 -10.24 -8.45
N ARG A 65 2.06 -9.66 -8.23
CA ARG A 65 3.17 -9.73 -9.18
C ARG A 65 3.65 -11.17 -9.41
N ALA A 66 3.75 -11.98 -8.36
CA ALA A 66 4.12 -13.39 -8.49
C ALA A 66 3.11 -14.19 -9.33
N ILE A 67 1.81 -14.00 -9.10
CA ILE A 67 0.76 -14.64 -9.92
C ILE A 67 0.87 -14.22 -11.38
N LEU A 68 1.10 -12.93 -11.65
CA LEU A 68 1.25 -12.43 -13.02
C LEU A 68 2.51 -13.00 -13.69
N ALA A 69 3.63 -13.09 -12.96
CA ALA A 69 4.86 -13.68 -13.46
C ALA A 69 4.67 -15.15 -13.82
N ASP A 70 3.98 -15.93 -12.98
CA ASP A 70 3.62 -17.33 -13.26
C ASP A 70 2.74 -17.44 -14.52
N ARG A 71 1.69 -16.63 -14.61
CA ARG A 71 0.81 -16.61 -15.79
C ARG A 71 1.56 -16.26 -17.07
N VAL A 72 2.44 -15.27 -17.03
CA VAL A 72 3.30 -14.89 -18.17
C VAL A 72 4.28 -16.01 -18.52
N GLY A 73 4.86 -16.69 -17.53
CA GLY A 73 5.69 -17.88 -17.74
C GLY A 73 4.93 -18.99 -18.45
N ASN A 74 3.76 -19.37 -17.94
CA ASN A 74 2.89 -20.38 -18.53
C ASN A 74 2.42 -20.00 -19.95
N LEU A 75 2.14 -18.72 -20.20
CA LEU A 75 1.83 -18.20 -21.53
C LEU A 75 3.02 -18.30 -22.49
N LYS A 76 4.25 -18.05 -22.00
CA LYS A 76 5.48 -18.17 -22.80
C LYS A 76 5.74 -19.60 -23.25
N GLU A 77 5.43 -20.59 -22.41
CA GLU A 77 5.54 -22.01 -22.78
C GLU A 77 4.49 -22.45 -23.81
N LEU A 78 3.26 -21.93 -23.70
CA LEU A 78 2.18 -22.21 -24.66
C LEU A 78 2.32 -21.41 -25.98
N GLY A 79 3.04 -20.30 -25.99
CA GLY A 79 3.32 -19.45 -27.16
C GLY A 79 4.56 -19.87 -27.96
N GLY A 80 5.33 -20.85 -27.50
CA GLY A 80 6.61 -21.27 -28.06
C GLY A 80 6.59 -21.92 -29.44
N THR A 81 5.44 -22.09 -30.10
CA THR A 81 5.34 -22.71 -31.44
C THR A 81 4.60 -21.87 -32.48
N ALA A 82 4.40 -20.57 -32.25
CA ALA A 82 3.62 -19.73 -33.17
C ALA A 82 4.32 -18.42 -33.57
N PHE A 83 5.62 -18.41 -33.82
CA PHE A 83 6.25 -17.46 -34.74
C PHE A 83 7.68 -17.87 -35.12
N SER A 84 7.82 -18.71 -36.15
CA SER A 84 9.07 -18.80 -36.92
C SER A 84 8.83 -18.12 -38.27
N LEU A 85 8.98 -16.79 -38.28
CA LEU A 85 9.30 -16.04 -39.48
C LEU A 85 10.66 -15.40 -39.20
N GLY A 86 11.67 -15.92 -39.89
CA GLY A 86 13.06 -15.49 -39.75
C GLY A 86 13.29 -14.06 -40.22
N GLY A 87 14.46 -13.55 -39.86
CA GLY A 87 15.01 -12.28 -40.34
C GLY A 87 14.83 -11.14 -39.34
N ASP A 88 15.87 -10.92 -38.53
CA ASP A 88 16.30 -9.62 -38.04
C ASP A 88 15.20 -8.63 -37.60
N ALA A 89 14.48 -8.97 -36.53
CA ALA A 89 13.80 -7.97 -35.72
C ALA A 89 13.64 -8.49 -34.29
N LEU A 90 14.17 -7.71 -33.34
CA LEU A 90 13.98 -7.85 -31.90
C LEU A 90 12.53 -8.26 -31.55
N PRO A 91 12.30 -9.42 -30.91
CA PRO A 91 10.96 -9.74 -30.46
C PRO A 91 10.76 -9.24 -29.02
N VAL A 92 9.58 -8.66 -28.82
CA VAL A 92 9.06 -8.00 -27.62
C VAL A 92 9.40 -6.51 -27.56
N SER A 93 8.63 -5.75 -28.35
CA SER A 93 8.12 -4.46 -27.88
C SER A 93 7.57 -4.69 -26.47
N LEU A 94 8.36 -4.32 -25.47
CA LEU A 94 7.84 -3.97 -24.16
C LEU A 94 6.62 -3.10 -24.40
N CYS A 95 5.51 -3.45 -23.76
CA CYS A 95 4.38 -2.54 -23.61
C CYS A 95 4.93 -1.17 -23.26
N SER A 96 4.59 -0.15 -24.06
CA SER A 96 5.03 1.21 -23.81
C SER A 96 4.74 1.55 -22.34
N LEU A 97 5.62 2.26 -21.65
CA LEU A 97 5.47 2.56 -20.22
C LEU A 97 4.12 3.24 -19.88
N GLY A 98 3.40 3.79 -20.88
CA GLY A 98 2.05 4.34 -20.76
C GLY A 98 0.88 3.36 -20.98
N ASP A 99 1.10 2.15 -21.51
CA ASP A 99 0.03 1.14 -21.71
C ASP A 99 -0.28 0.32 -20.45
N TRP A 100 0.53 0.47 -19.39
CA TRP A 100 0.34 -0.25 -18.13
C TRP A 100 -0.94 0.14 -17.42
N GLU A 101 -1.35 1.42 -17.46
CA GLU A 101 -2.63 1.85 -16.87
C GLU A 101 -3.80 1.13 -17.53
N HIS A 102 -3.83 1.08 -18.87
CA HIS A 102 -4.89 0.38 -19.60
C HIS A 102 -4.85 -1.14 -19.37
N CYS A 103 -3.65 -1.70 -19.19
CA CYS A 103 -3.46 -3.10 -18.82
C CYS A 103 -3.94 -3.38 -17.40
N LEU A 104 -3.61 -2.52 -16.42
CA LEU A 104 -4.04 -2.65 -15.03
C LEU A 104 -5.56 -2.46 -14.88
N ASP A 105 -6.14 -1.50 -15.59
CA ASP A 105 -7.59 -1.31 -15.71
C ASP A 105 -8.27 -2.53 -16.33
N SER A 106 -7.58 -3.27 -17.18
CA SER A 106 -8.06 -4.53 -17.75
C SER A 106 -7.82 -5.73 -16.82
N LEU A 107 -6.76 -5.69 -16.00
CA LEU A 107 -6.41 -6.68 -14.99
C LEU A 107 -7.27 -6.50 -13.74
N GLY A 108 -8.54 -6.82 -13.89
CA GLY A 108 -9.52 -6.62 -12.83
C GLY A 108 -10.88 -6.23 -13.36
N VAL A 109 -11.08 -6.15 -14.68
CA VAL A 109 -12.39 -5.87 -15.30
C VAL A 109 -12.80 -7.04 -16.19
N GLY A 110 -13.83 -7.77 -15.75
CA GLY A 110 -14.53 -8.76 -16.54
C GLY A 110 -15.53 -8.13 -17.50
N LYS A 111 -15.87 -8.84 -18.58
CA LYS A 111 -17.01 -8.50 -19.46
C LYS A 111 -18.07 -9.58 -19.34
N CYS A 112 -19.32 -9.16 -19.19
CA CYS A 112 -20.44 -10.10 -19.26
C CYS A 112 -20.52 -10.66 -20.68
N GLY A 113 -20.43 -11.98 -20.84
CA GLY A 113 -20.60 -12.61 -22.15
C GLY A 113 -21.99 -12.41 -22.77
N VAL A 114 -22.96 -11.93 -21.97
CA VAL A 114 -24.35 -11.74 -22.38
C VAL A 114 -24.64 -10.29 -22.76
N CYS A 115 -24.43 -9.34 -21.84
CA CYS A 115 -24.72 -7.92 -22.09
C CYS A 115 -23.48 -7.06 -22.41
N GLN A 116 -22.29 -7.66 -22.43
CA GLN A 116 -21.00 -7.02 -22.72
C GLN A 116 -20.58 -5.88 -21.77
N GLN A 117 -21.32 -5.69 -20.67
CA GLN A 117 -20.97 -4.70 -19.66
C GLN A 117 -19.66 -5.09 -18.97
N LYS A 118 -18.79 -4.09 -18.79
CA LYS A 118 -17.55 -4.18 -18.02
C LYS A 118 -17.84 -4.02 -16.53
N PHE A 119 -17.25 -4.85 -15.69
CA PHE A 119 -17.40 -4.77 -14.23
C PHE A 119 -16.15 -5.36 -13.54
N PRO A 120 -15.84 -4.98 -12.29
CA PRO A 120 -14.76 -5.56 -11.51
C PRO A 120 -14.80 -7.10 -11.47
N LEU A 121 -13.65 -7.76 -11.68
CA LEU A 121 -13.49 -9.23 -11.66
C LEU A 121 -13.49 -9.77 -10.22
N ASP A 122 -14.48 -9.34 -9.46
CA ASP A 122 -14.76 -9.69 -8.08
C ASP A 122 -15.99 -10.62 -8.04
N VAL A 123 -15.95 -11.62 -7.14
CA VAL A 123 -17.00 -12.66 -7.05
C VAL A 123 -18.35 -12.04 -6.71
N GLY A 124 -18.41 -11.13 -5.73
CA GLY A 124 -19.66 -10.49 -5.32
C GLY A 124 -20.27 -9.64 -6.44
N THR A 125 -19.42 -8.91 -7.15
CA THR A 125 -19.84 -8.10 -8.31
C THR A 125 -20.36 -8.97 -9.46
N ILE A 126 -19.69 -10.09 -9.76
CA ILE A 126 -20.12 -11.07 -10.76
C ILE A 126 -21.48 -11.67 -10.40
N GLU A 127 -21.65 -12.09 -9.15
CA GLU A 127 -22.89 -12.70 -8.66
C GLU A 127 -24.06 -11.71 -8.77
N GLN A 128 -23.88 -10.50 -8.26
CA GLN A 128 -24.89 -9.45 -8.34
C GLN A 128 -25.24 -9.12 -9.79
N HIS A 129 -24.24 -8.98 -10.67
CA HIS A 129 -24.46 -8.77 -12.10
C HIS A 129 -25.25 -9.92 -12.73
N SER A 130 -24.96 -11.18 -12.36
CA SER A 130 -25.61 -12.36 -12.93
C SER A 130 -27.11 -12.45 -12.63
N LEU A 131 -27.55 -11.83 -11.53
CA LEU A 131 -28.94 -11.74 -11.09
C LEU A 131 -29.71 -10.65 -11.85
N VAL A 132 -29.07 -9.51 -12.12
CA VAL A 132 -29.73 -8.33 -12.74
C VAL A 132 -29.36 -8.10 -14.20
N CYS A 133 -28.63 -9.04 -14.82
CA CYS A 133 -28.11 -8.88 -16.17
C CYS A 133 -29.26 -8.69 -17.19
N LYS A 134 -29.35 -7.48 -17.77
CA LYS A 134 -30.37 -7.10 -18.76
C LYS A 134 -30.32 -7.93 -20.05
N GLY A 135 -29.17 -8.54 -20.36
CA GLY A 135 -29.00 -9.39 -21.53
C GLY A 135 -29.46 -10.83 -21.33
N ARG A 136 -29.75 -11.26 -20.08
CA ARG A 136 -30.08 -12.65 -19.75
C ARG A 136 -31.38 -13.04 -20.48
N PRO A 137 -31.34 -13.98 -21.44
CA PRO A 137 -32.57 -14.45 -22.07
C PRO A 137 -33.40 -15.23 -21.05
N ALA A 138 -34.70 -14.94 -20.96
CA ALA A 138 -35.62 -15.61 -20.02
C ALA A 138 -35.68 -17.14 -20.21
N ASN A 139 -35.29 -17.63 -21.39
CA ASN A 139 -35.16 -19.05 -21.71
C ASN A 139 -33.69 -19.35 -22.07
N GLY A 140 -33.03 -20.20 -21.28
CA GLY A 140 -31.61 -20.54 -21.39
C GLY A 140 -31.21 -21.21 -22.70
N LYS A 141 -31.08 -20.44 -23.79
CA LYS A 141 -30.58 -20.93 -25.06
C LYS A 141 -29.06 -21.08 -25.02
N LYS A 142 -28.60 -22.26 -25.46
CA LYS A 142 -27.22 -22.77 -25.42
C LYS A 142 -26.19 -21.74 -25.89
N ARG A 143 -25.13 -21.63 -25.08
CA ARG A 143 -23.84 -20.98 -25.35
C ARG A 143 -23.43 -21.20 -26.81
N ARG A 144 -23.28 -20.13 -27.59
CA ARG A 144 -22.73 -20.23 -28.95
C ARG A 144 -21.33 -20.83 -28.83
N GLU A 145 -21.14 -22.00 -29.42
CA GLU A 145 -19.82 -22.56 -29.63
C GLU A 145 -18.98 -21.52 -30.37
N ARG A 146 -17.80 -21.24 -29.82
CA ARG A 146 -16.81 -20.40 -30.48
C ARG A 146 -16.36 -21.19 -31.70
N SER A 147 -16.87 -20.83 -32.87
CA SER A 147 -16.52 -21.44 -34.15
C SER A 147 -15.00 -21.38 -34.33
N LEU A 148 -14.36 -22.55 -34.20
CA LEU A 148 -12.96 -22.74 -34.55
C LEU A 148 -12.81 -22.47 -36.05
N PRO A 149 -11.75 -21.76 -36.48
CA PRO A 149 -11.50 -21.54 -37.90
C PRO A 149 -11.29 -22.87 -38.62
N ALA A 150 -11.90 -23.00 -39.80
CA ALA A 150 -11.85 -24.21 -40.62
C ALA A 150 -10.39 -24.60 -40.93
N LYS A 151 -10.09 -25.90 -40.83
CA LYS A 151 -8.79 -26.44 -41.25
C LYS A 151 -8.64 -26.26 -42.77
N PRO A 152 -7.47 -25.82 -43.29
CA PRO A 152 -7.24 -25.77 -44.73
C PRO A 152 -7.14 -27.19 -45.30
N SER A 153 -7.87 -27.45 -46.38
CA SER A 153 -7.87 -28.71 -47.13
C SER A 153 -6.50 -29.00 -47.75
N LYS A 154 -6.05 -30.25 -47.60
CA LYS A 154 -4.83 -30.79 -48.21
C LYS A 154 -5.13 -31.32 -49.61
N ASP A 155 -5.47 -30.45 -50.56
CA ASP A 155 -5.60 -30.86 -51.96
C ASP A 155 -5.04 -29.76 -52.86
N LEU A 156 -3.72 -29.60 -52.88
CA LEU A 156 -3.01 -28.95 -53.98
C LEU A 156 -1.52 -29.35 -53.92
N LEU A 157 -1.25 -30.64 -54.10
CA LEU A 157 0.04 -31.11 -54.59
C LEU A 157 -0.19 -32.41 -55.37
N SER A 158 -0.47 -32.26 -56.66
CA SER A 158 -0.24 -33.25 -57.71
C SER A 158 0.38 -32.51 -58.89
#